data_AF-A0AAW9IKJ8-F1
#
_entry.id   AF-A0AAW9IKJ8-F1
#
_cell.length_a   1.000
_cell.length_b   1.000
_cell.length_c   1.000
_cell.angle_alpha   90.00
_cell.angle_beta   90.00
_cell.angle_gamma   90.00
#
_symmetry.space_group_name_H-M   'P 1'
#
loop_
_entity.id
_entity.type
_entity.pdbx_description
1 polymer ?
#
loop_
_entity_poly.entity_id
_entity_poly.type
_entity_poly.pdbx_seq_one_letter_code
_entity_poly.pdbx_strand_id
1 'polypeptide(L)'
;MTEEDKEVVNKVIELAEEKIGFQYVWGGKGEIMTGERLDELIGYYGESYYPLKRETYIGNQAFDCSGLTYWIYKELTGVEIGYSTYDQEETLQGYEVDKEDIQPGDLIFTPGHVVLYKGKGKIINAYNKLPYPLGG
;
A
#
# COMPACT_ATOMS: atom_id res chain seq x y z
N MET A 1 -16.52 12.33 -11.54
CA MET A 1 -16.02 11.04 -12.03
C MET A 1 -16.82 10.62 -13.26
N THR A 2 -16.13 10.44 -14.39
CA THR A 2 -16.70 9.90 -15.64
C THR A 2 -16.98 8.40 -15.51
N GLU A 3 -17.64 7.78 -16.49
CA GLU A 3 -17.81 6.32 -16.49
C GLU A 3 -16.47 5.58 -16.68
N GLU A 4 -15.54 6.16 -17.43
CA GLU A 4 -14.19 5.63 -17.60
C GLU A 4 -13.41 5.65 -16.28
N ASP A 5 -13.47 6.77 -15.56
CA ASP A 5 -12.84 6.89 -14.24
C ASP A 5 -13.40 5.84 -13.26
N LYS A 6 -14.73 5.59 -13.28
CA LYS A 6 -15.36 4.55 -12.45
C LYS A 6 -14.84 3.16 -12.78
N GLU A 7 -14.61 2.86 -14.06
CA GLU A 7 -14.06 1.57 -14.48
C GLU A 7 -12.63 1.38 -13.95
N VAL A 8 -11.80 2.42 -14.05
CA VAL A 8 -10.44 2.41 -13.49
C VAL A 8 -10.48 2.22 -11.97
N VAL A 9 -11.31 2.97 -11.26
CA VAL A 9 -11.49 2.86 -9.80
C VAL A 9 -11.92 1.46 -9.40
N ASN A 10 -12.86 0.84 -10.13
CA ASN A 10 -13.29 -0.52 -9.83
C ASN A 10 -12.13 -1.51 -9.98
N LYS A 11 -11.32 -1.40 -11.04
CA LYS A 11 -10.11 -2.23 -11.23
C LYS A 11 -9.07 -2.02 -10.14
N VAL A 12 -8.87 -0.77 -9.71
CA VAL A 12 -7.99 -0.42 -8.58
C VAL A 12 -8.44 -1.15 -7.31
N ILE A 13 -9.74 -1.11 -7.01
CA ILE A 13 -10.29 -1.77 -5.83
C ILE A 13 -10.19 -3.30 -5.96
N GLU A 14 -10.57 -3.88 -7.10
CA GLU A 14 -10.49 -5.33 -7.35
C GLU A 14 -9.05 -5.84 -7.16
N LEU A 15 -8.07 -5.15 -7.77
CA LEU A 15 -6.66 -5.52 -7.65
C LEU A 15 -6.16 -5.38 -6.20
N ALA A 16 -6.63 -4.38 -5.46
CA ALA A 16 -6.32 -4.23 -4.03
C ALA A 16 -6.93 -5.36 -3.19
N GLU A 17 -8.15 -5.79 -3.51
CA GLU A 17 -8.86 -6.86 -2.77
C GLU A 17 -8.15 -8.20 -2.92
N GLU A 18 -7.52 -8.49 -4.07
CA GLU A 18 -6.70 -9.69 -4.27
C GLU A 18 -5.50 -9.77 -3.31
N LYS A 19 -5.04 -8.63 -2.79
CA LYS A 19 -3.89 -8.56 -1.86
C LYS A 19 -4.30 -8.60 -0.39
N ILE A 20 -5.60 -8.66 -0.09
CA ILE A 20 -6.05 -8.78 1.29
C ILE A 20 -5.50 -10.06 1.91
N GLY A 21 -4.85 -9.91 3.06
CA GLY A 21 -4.26 -11.02 3.81
C GLY A 21 -2.82 -11.38 3.41
N PHE A 22 -2.25 -10.70 2.40
CA PHE A 22 -0.82 -10.78 2.13
C PHE A 22 -0.02 -10.28 3.35
N GLN A 23 1.15 -10.87 3.57
CA GLN A 23 2.01 -10.48 4.69
C GLN A 23 2.54 -9.07 4.46
N TYR A 24 2.33 -8.19 5.45
CA TYR A 24 2.97 -6.88 5.45
C TYR A 24 4.48 -7.04 5.52
N VAL A 25 5.17 -6.31 4.63
CA VAL A 25 6.63 -6.24 4.57
C VAL A 25 7.03 -4.78 4.50
N TRP A 26 7.69 -4.31 5.55
CA TRP A 26 8.16 -2.94 5.61
C TRP A 26 9.08 -2.63 4.42
N GLY A 27 8.81 -1.57 3.66
CA GLY A 27 9.54 -1.21 2.44
C GLY A 27 9.19 -2.01 1.18
N GLY A 28 8.24 -2.96 1.22
CA GLY A 28 7.81 -3.71 0.04
C GLY A 28 6.95 -2.86 -0.91
N LYS A 29 7.24 -2.89 -2.21
CA LYS A 29 6.64 -2.07 -3.28
C LYS A 29 5.97 -2.92 -4.36
N GLY A 30 5.52 -4.11 -4.00
CA GLY A 30 4.85 -5.07 -4.90
C GLY A 30 5.79 -6.02 -5.62
N GLU A 31 7.09 -6.03 -5.29
CA GLU A 31 8.03 -7.02 -5.79
C GLU A 31 7.82 -8.41 -5.16
N ILE A 32 8.25 -9.46 -5.86
CA ILE A 32 8.42 -10.77 -5.23
C ILE A 32 9.66 -10.72 -4.34
N MET A 33 9.48 -10.99 -3.05
CA MET A 33 10.55 -10.88 -2.08
C MET A 33 11.63 -11.95 -2.31
N THR A 34 12.86 -11.53 -2.53
CA THR A 34 14.04 -12.40 -2.58
C THR A 34 14.79 -12.38 -1.25
N GLY A 35 15.70 -13.33 -1.04
CA GLY A 35 16.58 -13.32 0.14
C GLY A 35 17.44 -12.06 0.21
N GLU A 36 18.02 -11.65 -0.93
CA GLU A 36 18.82 -10.43 -1.07
C GLU A 36 18.02 -9.18 -0.77
N ARG A 37 16.81 -9.06 -1.33
CA ARG A 37 15.93 -7.91 -1.07
C ARG A 37 15.53 -7.84 0.40
N LEU A 38 15.24 -8.98 1.02
CA LEU A 38 14.93 -9.04 2.45
C LEU A 38 16.13 -8.61 3.29
N ASP A 39 17.36 -9.00 2.92
CA ASP A 39 18.58 -8.61 3.62
C ASP A 39 18.87 -7.11 3.50
N GLU A 40 18.64 -6.52 2.32
CA GLU A 40 18.73 -5.07 2.11
C GLU A 40 17.74 -4.31 3.00
N LEU A 41 16.49 -4.75 3.01
CA LEU A 41 15.41 -4.18 3.80
C LEU A 41 15.69 -4.27 5.32
N ILE A 42 16.14 -5.44 5.79
CA ILE A 42 16.59 -5.63 7.18
C ILE A 42 17.77 -4.71 7.49
N GLY A 43 18.72 -4.53 6.58
CA GLY A 43 19.86 -3.63 6.76
C GLY A 43 19.45 -2.16 6.90
N TYR A 44 18.43 -1.74 6.15
CA TYR A 44 17.95 -0.35 6.17
C TYR A 44 17.05 -0.04 7.37
N TYR A 45 16.09 -0.90 7.68
CA TYR A 45 15.08 -0.65 8.73
C TYR A 45 15.40 -1.32 10.07
N GLY A 46 16.18 -2.39 10.07
CA GLY A 46 16.55 -3.17 11.25
C GLY A 46 15.71 -4.44 11.44
N GLU A 47 16.31 -5.45 12.07
CA GLU A 47 15.72 -6.77 12.27
C GLU A 47 14.38 -6.74 13.04
N SER A 48 14.17 -5.77 13.92
CA SER A 48 12.93 -5.64 14.70
C SER A 48 11.68 -5.42 13.84
N TYR A 49 11.84 -4.91 12.61
CA TYR A 49 10.75 -4.73 11.64
C TYR A 49 10.41 -6.01 10.87
N TYR A 50 11.24 -7.04 10.97
CA TYR A 50 11.07 -8.34 10.30
C TYR A 50 11.07 -9.49 11.31
N PRO A 51 10.12 -9.51 12.28
CA PRO A 51 10.16 -10.46 13.40
C PRO A 51 9.75 -11.89 13.03
N LEU A 52 9.26 -12.12 11.81
CA LEU A 52 8.81 -13.43 11.35
C LEU A 52 9.95 -14.23 10.71
N LYS A 53 9.71 -15.53 10.50
CA LYS A 53 10.68 -16.38 9.81
C LYS A 53 10.84 -15.92 8.36
N ARG A 54 12.07 -15.97 7.83
CA ARG A 54 12.41 -15.50 6.46
C ARG A 54 11.51 -16.10 5.38
N GLU A 55 11.12 -17.37 5.53
CA GLU A 55 10.25 -18.09 4.58
C GLU A 55 8.82 -17.53 4.55
N THR A 56 8.43 -16.73 5.53
CA THR A 56 7.15 -16.00 5.53
C THR A 56 7.19 -14.86 4.52
N TYR A 57 8.36 -14.25 4.33
CA TYR A 57 8.55 -13.12 3.42
C TYR A 57 8.93 -13.60 2.01
N ILE A 58 9.96 -14.44 1.92
CA ILE A 58 10.59 -14.83 0.64
C ILE A 58 9.61 -15.61 -0.24
N GLY A 59 9.60 -15.28 -1.54
CA GLY A 59 8.76 -15.91 -2.56
C GLY A 59 7.33 -15.38 -2.62
N ASN A 60 6.93 -14.53 -1.66
CA ASN A 60 5.63 -13.85 -1.69
C ASN A 60 5.79 -12.43 -2.23
N GLN A 61 4.72 -11.90 -2.81
CA GLN A 61 4.65 -10.48 -3.18
C GLN A 61 4.60 -9.63 -1.91
N ALA A 62 5.45 -8.61 -1.83
CA ALA A 62 5.68 -7.84 -0.62
C ALA A 62 5.08 -6.43 -0.71
N PHE A 63 4.35 -6.03 0.33
CA PHE A 63 3.72 -4.71 0.39
C PHE A 63 3.87 -4.10 1.78
N ASP A 64 4.26 -2.83 1.83
CA ASP A 64 3.89 -1.92 2.92
C ASP A 64 2.66 -1.07 2.51
N CYS A 65 2.27 -0.11 3.36
CA CYS A 65 1.08 0.70 3.13
C CYS A 65 1.14 1.50 1.83
N SER A 66 2.19 2.31 1.65
CA SER A 66 2.39 3.12 0.45
C SER A 66 2.79 2.28 -0.76
N GLY A 67 3.42 1.13 -0.55
CA GLY A 67 3.80 0.18 -1.60
C GLY A 67 2.61 -0.49 -2.23
N LEU A 68 1.57 -0.82 -1.46
CA LEU A 68 0.32 -1.33 -2.00
C LEU A 68 -0.33 -0.30 -2.93
N THR A 69 -0.51 0.94 -2.46
CA THR A 69 -1.14 2.00 -3.27
C THR A 69 -0.27 2.32 -4.50
N TYR A 70 1.03 2.54 -4.32
CA TYR A 70 1.99 2.78 -5.40
C TYR A 70 1.87 1.73 -6.50
N TRP A 71 1.92 0.45 -6.12
CA TRP A 71 1.91 -0.66 -7.07
C TRP A 71 0.59 -0.74 -7.85
N ILE A 72 -0.56 -0.58 -7.19
CA ILE A 72 -1.87 -0.66 -7.84
C ILE A 72 -2.04 0.43 -8.91
N TYR A 73 -1.75 1.69 -8.57
CA TYR A 73 -1.89 2.79 -9.54
C TYR A 73 -0.88 2.64 -10.68
N LYS A 74 0.37 2.27 -10.37
CA LYS A 74 1.39 2.04 -11.41
C LYS A 74 1.00 0.91 -12.35
N GLU A 75 0.54 -0.22 -11.83
CA GLU A 75 0.18 -1.39 -12.64
C GLU A 75 -1.01 -1.11 -13.56
N LEU A 76 -2.05 -0.43 -13.05
CA LEU A 76 -3.29 -0.23 -13.79
C LEU A 76 -3.29 1.00 -14.71
N THR A 77 -2.56 2.05 -14.33
CA THR A 77 -2.62 3.35 -15.02
C THR A 77 -1.27 3.81 -15.56
N GLY A 78 -0.16 3.18 -15.14
CA GLY A 78 1.19 3.66 -15.42
C GLY A 78 1.59 4.92 -14.63
N VAL A 79 0.70 5.47 -13.79
CA VAL A 79 0.95 6.66 -13.00
C VAL A 79 1.70 6.30 -11.73
N GLU A 80 2.82 6.98 -11.50
CA GLU A 80 3.56 6.90 -10.24
C GLU A 80 3.05 7.97 -9.29
N ILE A 81 2.52 7.56 -8.14
CA ILE A 81 1.97 8.47 -7.13
C ILE A 81 2.96 8.78 -5.99
N GLY A 82 4.17 8.23 -6.02
CA GLY A 82 5.17 8.36 -4.95
C GLY A 82 5.46 7.03 -4.22
N TYR A 83 6.71 6.82 -3.80
CA TYR A 83 7.18 5.55 -3.20
C TYR A 83 6.87 5.44 -1.71
N SER A 84 7.01 6.55 -0.96
CA SER A 84 6.69 6.62 0.47
C SER A 84 5.30 7.26 0.71
N THR A 85 4.74 7.09 1.90
CA THR A 85 3.51 7.81 2.31
C THR A 85 3.68 9.32 2.17
N TYR A 86 4.83 9.86 2.59
CA TYR A 86 5.14 11.28 2.48
C TYR A 86 5.25 11.74 1.02
N ASP A 87 5.86 10.92 0.15
CA ASP A 87 5.96 11.24 -1.28
C ASP A 87 4.55 11.30 -1.91
N GLN A 88 3.66 10.40 -1.48
CA GLN A 88 2.27 10.36 -1.95
C GLN A 88 1.47 11.58 -1.47
N GLU A 89 1.61 11.96 -0.20
CA GLU A 89 1.02 13.21 0.32
C GLU A 89 1.51 14.43 -0.48
N GLU A 90 2.82 14.53 -0.75
CA GLU A 90 3.38 15.63 -1.54
C GLU A 90 2.91 15.61 -3.00
N THR A 91 2.89 14.44 -3.63
CA THR A 91 2.48 14.29 -5.03
C THR A 91 1.00 14.62 -5.23
N LEU A 92 0.16 14.31 -4.23
CA LEU A 92 -1.29 14.44 -4.31
C LEU A 92 -1.85 15.71 -3.64
N GLN A 93 -1.00 16.59 -3.10
CA GLN A 93 -1.41 17.81 -2.39
C GLN A 93 -2.38 18.73 -3.16
N GLY A 94 -2.44 18.64 -4.49
CA GLY A 94 -3.35 19.42 -5.34
C GLY A 94 -4.73 18.78 -5.55
N TYR A 95 -4.97 17.59 -5.01
CA TYR A 95 -6.13 16.74 -5.26
C TYR A 95 -6.87 16.36 -3.97
N GLU A 96 -6.84 17.24 -2.97
CA GLU A 96 -7.54 17.03 -1.71
C GLU A 96 -9.05 16.86 -1.93
N VAL A 97 -9.64 15.90 -1.20
CA VAL A 97 -11.07 15.59 -1.23
C VAL A 97 -11.64 15.84 0.16
N ASP A 98 -12.70 16.64 0.24
CA ASP A 98 -13.42 16.86 1.49
C ASP A 98 -13.99 15.53 2.01
N LYS A 99 -14.01 15.37 3.34
CA LYS A 99 -14.46 14.11 3.96
C LYS A 99 -15.89 13.74 3.57
N GLU A 100 -16.73 14.75 3.38
CA GLU A 100 -18.13 14.61 2.95
C GLU A 100 -18.25 14.13 1.50
N ASP A 101 -17.22 14.35 0.69
CA ASP A 101 -17.19 14.05 -0.75
C ASP A 101 -16.39 12.78 -1.09
N ILE A 102 -15.83 12.09 -0.09
CA ILE A 102 -14.97 10.92 -0.30
C ILE A 102 -15.66 9.82 -1.13
N GLN A 103 -14.95 9.34 -2.15
CA GLN A 103 -15.41 8.37 -3.14
C GLN A 103 -14.51 7.13 -3.16
N PRO A 104 -15.04 5.94 -3.50
CA PRO A 104 -14.21 4.78 -3.74
C PRO A 104 -13.06 5.13 -4.70
N GLY A 105 -11.85 4.69 -4.39
CA GLY A 105 -10.64 5.08 -5.11
C GLY A 105 -9.84 6.21 -4.47
N ASP A 106 -10.41 6.95 -3.51
CA ASP A 106 -9.64 7.96 -2.77
C ASP A 106 -8.64 7.32 -1.81
N LEU A 107 -7.50 7.99 -1.63
CA LEU A 107 -6.49 7.63 -0.62
C LEU A 107 -6.71 8.44 0.65
N ILE A 108 -6.75 7.76 1.79
CA ILE A 108 -6.82 8.40 3.10
C ILE A 108 -5.45 8.31 3.75
N PHE A 109 -4.90 9.47 4.09
CA PHE A 109 -3.62 9.60 4.76
C PHE A 109 -3.81 9.85 6.25
N THR A 110 -2.97 9.19 7.04
CA THR A 110 -2.80 9.41 8.48
C THR A 110 -1.29 9.45 8.76
N PRO A 111 -0.83 10.01 9.90
CA PRO A 111 0.60 10.13 10.17
C PRO A 111 1.35 8.81 9.98
N GLY A 112 2.15 8.72 8.89
CA GLY A 112 2.95 7.55 8.54
C GLY A 112 2.19 6.37 7.92
N HIS A 113 0.92 6.53 7.51
CA HIS A 113 0.13 5.43 6.93
C HIS A 113 -0.89 5.91 5.89
N VAL A 114 -1.08 5.11 4.84
CA VAL A 114 -2.03 5.36 3.75
C VAL A 114 -2.93 4.15 3.54
N VAL A 115 -4.20 4.41 3.25
CA VAL A 115 -5.20 3.37 2.96
C VAL A 115 -6.04 3.75 1.74
N LEU A 116 -6.50 2.75 1.00
CA LEU A 116 -7.43 2.93 -0.12
C LEU A 116 -8.87 2.87 0.38
N TYR A 117 -9.68 3.89 0.13
CA TYR A 117 -11.10 3.89 0.43
C TYR A 117 -11.86 3.10 -0.64
N LYS A 118 -12.67 2.11 -0.22
CA LYS A 118 -13.48 1.28 -1.14
C LYS A 118 -14.98 1.59 -1.09
N GLY A 119 -15.35 2.70 -0.46
CA GLY A 119 -16.75 3.08 -0.28
C GLY A 119 -17.42 2.44 0.93
N LYS A 120 -18.60 2.97 1.26
CA LYS A 120 -19.48 2.46 2.33
C LYS A 120 -18.76 2.36 3.68
N GLY A 121 -17.87 3.30 3.98
CA GLY A 121 -17.12 3.33 5.24
C GLY A 121 -16.06 2.23 5.37
N LYS A 122 -15.63 1.61 4.27
CA LYS A 122 -14.63 0.53 4.26
C LYS A 122 -13.34 0.98 3.57
N ILE A 123 -12.22 0.41 4.02
CA ILE A 123 -10.88 0.65 3.47
C ILE A 123 -10.21 -0.68 3.09
N ILE A 124 -9.13 -0.58 2.32
CA ILE A 124 -8.16 -1.63 2.04
C ILE A 124 -6.78 -1.07 2.38
N ASN A 125 -5.97 -1.84 3.10
CA ASN A 125 -4.59 -1.49 3.38
C ASN A 125 -3.73 -2.74 3.58
N ALA A 126 -2.42 -2.58 3.37
CA ALA A 126 -1.45 -3.50 3.94
C ALA A 126 -1.32 -3.19 5.43
N TYR A 127 -1.39 -4.21 6.27
CA TYR A 127 -1.11 -4.11 7.70
C TYR A 127 -0.57 -5.44 8.22
N ASN A 128 0.19 -5.36 9.30
CA ASN A 128 0.72 -6.49 10.01
C ASN A 128 -0.27 -6.94 11.09
N LYS A 129 -0.36 -8.26 11.32
CA LYS A 129 -1.16 -8.82 12.43
C LYS A 129 -0.58 -8.46 13.79
N LEU A 130 0.71 -8.14 13.86
CA LEU A 130 1.36 -7.67 15.07
C LEU A 130 1.08 -6.17 15.29
N PRO A 131 0.85 -5.72 16.52
CA PRO A 131 0.68 -4.30 16.82
C PRO A 131 1.99 -3.55 16.63
N TYR A 132 1.88 -2.29 16.20
CA TYR A 132 2.97 -1.32 16.19
C TYR A 132 3.64 -1.21 17.58
N PRO A 133 4.98 -1.09 17.67
CA PRO A 133 5.96 -0.92 16.58
C PRO A 133 6.54 -2.23 16.00
N LEU A 134 6.08 -3.40 16.46
CA LEU A 134 6.56 -4.69 15.94
C LEU A 134 5.89 -5.05 14.59
N GLY A 135 4.73 -4.46 14.31
CA GLY A 135 4.06 -4.50 13.02
C GLY A 135 3.78 -3.12 12.45
N GLY A 136 3.52 -3.05 11.15
CA GLY A 136 3.04 -1.86 10.43
C GLY A 136 1.54 -1.91 10.18
#